data_AF-A0A117SUB1-F1
#
_entry.id   AF-A0A117SUB1-F1
#
_cell.length_a   1.000
_cell.length_b   1.000
_cell.length_c   1.000
_cell.angle_alpha   90.00
_cell.angle_beta   90.00
_cell.angle_gamma   90.00
#
_symmetry.space_group_name_H-M   'P 1'
#
loop_
_entity.id
_entity.type
_entity.pdbx_description
1 polymer ?
#
loop_
_entity_poly.entity_id
_entity_poly.type
_entity_poly.pdbx_seq_one_letter_code
_entity_poly.pdbx_strand_id
1 'polypeptide(L)'
;MNNKLVIAIIAVVLVAAAIVLVTAIKPKTKSPTPPTITTQPINTTTQVNASQILLTEFRYGVSDWLQWTCIYNNYSATDALSAINESYVINLYYNVKYENTRNITYELLYPGLIHEYLANKYPSCDSMPSLNKSLSIVSGALSYINETASMMGIPSNQLGTPLFLIFNNATGKFAYVIGATPNALNATLEVIHGGGTKASDSQLAFLRSIVKSRYSLFFSKGSNTTVVEMLDPVCPFCAVFYYQYGGKMGSLPVNLLFLYFPTHVMDYYYGALQSR
;
A
#
# COMPACT_ATOMS: atom_id res chain seq x y z
N MET A 1 15.37 -21.49 -20.62
CA MET A 1 14.52 -20.46 -21.26
C MET A 1 15.13 -19.10 -21.00
N ASN A 2 15.25 -18.27 -22.03
CA ASN A 2 15.96 -16.98 -21.94
C ASN A 2 15.09 -16.01 -21.11
N ASN A 3 15.56 -15.59 -19.92
CA ASN A 3 14.79 -14.75 -18.98
C ASN A 3 14.25 -13.45 -19.61
N LYS A 4 14.90 -12.95 -20.67
CA LYS A 4 14.43 -11.80 -21.44
C LYS A 4 13.14 -12.06 -22.21
N LEU A 5 12.90 -13.29 -22.67
CA LEU A 5 11.68 -13.67 -23.38
C LEU A 5 10.49 -13.78 -22.41
N VAL A 6 10.71 -14.29 -21.20
CA VAL A 6 9.67 -14.40 -20.16
C VAL A 6 9.26 -13.02 -19.65
N ILE A 7 10.22 -12.12 -19.42
CA ILE A 7 9.96 -10.73 -19.03
C ILE A 7 9.22 -9.97 -20.15
N ALA A 8 9.61 -10.17 -21.41
CA ALA A 8 8.93 -9.55 -22.54
C ALA A 8 7.48 -10.05 -22.70
N ILE A 9 7.23 -11.35 -22.47
CA ILE A 9 5.87 -11.92 -22.54
C ILE A 9 5.00 -11.37 -21.41
N ILE A 10 5.53 -11.26 -20.19
CA ILE A 10 4.80 -10.67 -19.05
C ILE A 10 4.47 -9.20 -19.31
N ALA A 11 5.43 -8.42 -19.82
CA ALA A 11 5.22 -7.02 -20.15
C ALA A 11 4.15 -6.83 -21.25
N VAL A 12 4.15 -7.66 -22.29
CA VAL A 12 3.15 -7.59 -23.37
C VAL A 12 1.76 -7.99 -22.89
N VAL A 13 1.66 -8.98 -22.00
CA VAL A 13 0.38 -9.39 -21.39
C VAL A 13 -0.19 -8.30 -20.47
N LEU A 14 0.66 -7.61 -19.71
CA LEU A 14 0.24 -6.48 -18.85
C LEU A 14 -0.22 -5.27 -19.67
N VAL A 15 0.47 -4.96 -20.78
CA VAL A 15 0.08 -3.87 -21.69
C VAL A 15 -1.23 -4.20 -22.42
N ALA A 16 -1.41 -5.44 -22.88
CA ALA A 16 -2.65 -5.87 -23.53
C ALA A 16 -3.84 -5.85 -22.56
N ALA A 17 -3.64 -6.30 -21.31
CA ALA A 17 -4.67 -6.24 -20.27
C ALA A 17 -5.06 -4.79 -19.94
N ALA A 18 -4.09 -3.87 -19.86
CA ALA A 18 -4.36 -2.45 -19.63
C ALA A 18 -5.14 -1.80 -20.79
N ILE A 19 -4.81 -2.12 -22.05
CA ILE A 19 -5.50 -1.57 -23.23
C ILE A 19 -6.94 -2.10 -23.34
N VAL A 20 -7.17 -3.37 -23.04
CA VAL A 20 -8.52 -3.95 -23.01
C VAL A 20 -9.36 -3.35 -21.87
N LEU A 21 -8.74 -3.03 -20.72
CA LEU A 21 -9.43 -2.38 -19.60
C LEU A 21 -9.82 -0.92 -19.90
N VAL A 22 -8.96 -0.17 -20.63
CA VAL A 22 -9.23 1.22 -21.04
C VAL A 22 -10.32 1.30 -22.10
N THR A 23 -10.45 0.30 -22.97
CA THR A 23 -11.43 0.29 -24.07
C THR A 23 -12.81 -0.25 -23.67
N ALA A 24 -12.89 -1.10 -22.63
CA ALA A 24 -14.15 -1.70 -22.18
C ALA A 24 -14.97 -0.84 -21.20
N ILE A 25 -14.38 0.18 -20.57
CA ILE A 25 -15.07 1.01 -19.57
C ILE A 25 -15.50 2.33 -20.21
N LYS A 26 -16.76 2.40 -20.65
CA LYS A 26 -17.41 3.69 -20.92
C LYS A 26 -17.38 4.53 -19.63
N PRO A 27 -16.88 5.78 -19.67
CA PRO A 27 -16.78 6.60 -18.48
C PRO A 27 -18.17 7.04 -18.04
N LYS A 28 -18.71 6.37 -17.02
CA LYS A 28 -19.95 6.77 -16.36
C LYS A 28 -19.68 7.13 -14.90
N THR A 29 -18.74 8.04 -14.70
CA THR A 29 -18.59 8.93 -13.54
C THR A 29 -17.44 9.87 -13.87
N LYS A 30 -17.62 11.18 -13.66
CA LYS A 30 -16.52 12.14 -13.76
C LYS A 30 -15.44 11.69 -12.77
N SER A 31 -14.25 11.32 -13.26
CA SER A 31 -13.08 11.19 -12.39
C SER A 31 -12.91 12.48 -11.60
N PRO A 32 -12.56 12.41 -10.31
CA PRO A 32 -12.10 13.59 -9.59
C PRO A 32 -10.92 14.17 -10.37
N THR A 33 -10.99 15.47 -10.70
CA THR A 33 -9.87 16.18 -11.30
C THR A 33 -8.71 16.12 -10.31
N PRO A 34 -7.52 15.61 -10.68
CA PRO A 34 -6.35 15.66 -9.82
C PRO A 34 -6.09 17.12 -9.42
N PRO A 35 -5.67 17.40 -8.18
CA PRO A 35 -5.23 18.74 -7.82
C PRO A 35 -4.14 19.18 -8.82
N THR A 36 -4.27 20.40 -9.32
CA THR A 36 -3.24 21.00 -10.18
C THR A 36 -2.05 21.35 -9.31
N ILE A 37 -1.11 20.41 -9.17
CA ILE A 37 0.17 20.65 -8.51
C ILE A 37 1.10 21.23 -9.56
N THR A 38 1.43 22.51 -9.41
CA THR A 38 2.44 23.19 -10.23
C THR A 38 3.78 22.52 -9.97
N THR A 39 4.20 21.64 -10.88
CA THR A 39 5.59 21.16 -10.91
C THR A 39 6.46 22.36 -11.25
N GLN A 40 7.04 23.02 -10.25
CA GLN A 40 8.21 23.84 -10.53
C GLN A 40 9.33 22.90 -10.98
N PRO A 41 9.96 23.14 -12.15
CA PRO A 41 11.18 22.44 -12.50
C PRO A 41 12.22 22.72 -11.42
N ILE A 42 12.74 21.67 -10.78
CA ILE A 42 13.87 21.78 -9.86
C ILE A 42 15.05 22.29 -10.70
N ASN A 43 15.46 23.54 -10.46
CA ASN A 43 16.71 24.07 -10.98
C ASN A 43 17.86 23.26 -10.37
N THR A 44 18.43 22.35 -11.15
CA THR A 44 19.55 21.48 -10.78
C THR A 44 20.88 22.24 -10.77
N THR A 45 21.03 23.23 -9.89
CA THR A 45 22.32 23.92 -9.64
C THR A 45 22.93 23.61 -8.28
N THR A 46 22.33 22.73 -7.49
CA THR A 46 22.97 22.10 -6.33
C THR A 46 23.15 20.61 -6.61
N GLN A 47 24.38 20.09 -6.44
CA GLN A 47 24.63 18.65 -6.37
C GLN A 47 23.89 18.11 -5.14
N VAL A 48 22.59 17.82 -5.29
CA VAL A 48 21.84 17.10 -4.26
C VAL A 48 22.34 15.67 -4.32
N ASN A 49 22.96 15.21 -3.23
CA ASN A 49 23.51 13.86 -3.15
C ASN A 49 22.35 12.86 -3.28
N ALA A 50 22.44 11.91 -4.22
CA ALA A 50 21.39 10.91 -4.45
C ALA A 50 21.00 10.16 -3.16
N SER A 51 21.98 9.91 -2.29
CA SER A 51 21.73 9.30 -0.97
C SER A 51 20.85 10.15 -0.06
N GLN A 52 20.97 11.48 -0.11
CA GLN A 52 20.15 12.39 0.71
C GLN A 52 18.71 12.44 0.22
N ILE A 53 18.49 12.37 -1.11
CA ILE A 53 17.15 12.28 -1.69
C ILE A 53 16.49 10.99 -1.23
N LEU A 54 17.18 9.85 -1.43
CA LEU A 54 16.67 8.54 -1.04
C LEU A 54 16.37 8.43 0.47
N LEU A 55 17.23 8.99 1.34
CA LEU A 55 16.94 9.06 2.78
C LEU A 55 15.76 9.96 3.12
N THR A 56 15.50 10.99 2.33
CA THR A 56 14.36 11.88 2.49
C THR A 56 13.07 11.16 2.09
N GLU A 57 13.05 10.51 0.93
CA GLU A 57 11.90 9.74 0.43
C GLU A 57 11.58 8.53 1.31
N PHE A 58 12.59 7.86 1.86
CA PHE A 58 12.42 6.85 2.91
C PHE A 58 11.60 7.40 4.08
N ARG A 59 11.94 8.61 4.55
CA ARG A 59 11.25 9.24 5.68
C ARG A 59 9.84 9.70 5.31
N TYR A 60 9.62 10.16 4.07
CA TYR A 60 8.29 10.47 3.57
C TYR A 60 7.39 9.24 3.57
N GLY A 61 7.85 8.09 3.07
CA GLY A 61 7.07 6.84 3.11
C GLY A 61 6.67 6.40 4.54
N VAL A 62 7.53 6.64 5.54
CA VAL A 62 7.18 6.42 6.95
C VAL A 62 6.22 7.49 7.47
N SER A 63 6.43 8.75 7.09
CA SER A 63 5.57 9.87 7.45
C SER A 63 4.14 9.64 6.98
N ASP A 64 3.92 9.19 5.74
CA ASP A 64 2.59 8.94 5.19
C ASP A 64 1.77 7.97 6.06
N TRP A 65 2.39 6.88 6.52
CA TRP A 65 1.75 5.96 7.47
C TRP A 65 1.37 6.63 8.80
N LEU A 66 2.27 7.45 9.35
CA LEU A 66 2.02 8.18 10.60
C LEU A 66 0.93 9.24 10.43
N GLN A 67 0.88 9.91 9.29
CA GLN A 67 -0.16 10.86 8.93
C GLN A 67 -1.52 10.17 8.84
N TRP A 68 -1.64 9.04 8.14
CA TRP A 68 -2.89 8.26 8.11
C TRP A 68 -3.34 7.82 9.51
N THR A 69 -2.39 7.40 10.35
CA THR A 69 -2.67 7.05 11.75
C THR A 69 -3.16 8.24 12.55
N CYS A 70 -2.55 9.42 12.37
CA CYS A 70 -2.99 10.65 13.01
C CYS A 70 -4.40 11.06 12.54
N ILE A 71 -4.66 11.01 11.23
CA ILE A 71 -5.96 11.34 10.64
C ILE A 71 -7.04 10.42 11.20
N TYR A 72 -6.76 9.11 11.29
CA TYR A 72 -7.67 8.14 11.87
C TYR A 72 -8.04 8.46 13.32
N ASN A 73 -7.06 8.88 14.14
CA ASN A 73 -7.28 9.15 15.57
C ASN A 73 -7.88 10.54 15.85
N ASN A 74 -7.56 11.55 15.05
CA ASN A 74 -7.91 12.96 15.34
C ASN A 74 -9.03 13.53 14.47
N TYR A 75 -9.34 12.90 13.34
CA TYR A 75 -10.40 13.35 12.43
C TYR A 75 -11.51 12.30 12.38
N SER A 76 -11.43 11.34 11.46
CA SER A 76 -12.37 10.22 11.41
C SER A 76 -11.80 9.03 10.65
N ALA A 77 -12.42 7.87 10.86
CA ALA A 77 -12.15 6.66 10.08
C ALA A 77 -12.44 6.86 8.57
N THR A 78 -13.44 7.69 8.23
CA THR A 78 -13.76 7.99 6.82
C THR A 78 -12.69 8.87 6.19
N ASP A 79 -12.21 9.89 6.91
CA ASP A 79 -11.14 10.78 6.45
C ASP A 79 -9.83 10.02 6.25
N ALA A 80 -9.51 9.09 7.15
CA ALA A 80 -8.33 8.24 7.02
C ALA A 80 -8.41 7.31 5.80
N LEU A 81 -9.56 6.68 5.56
CA LEU A 81 -9.77 5.88 4.34
C LEU A 81 -9.66 6.72 3.08
N SER A 82 -10.21 7.94 3.09
CA SER A 82 -10.09 8.88 1.96
C SER A 82 -8.63 9.27 1.74
N ALA A 83 -7.89 9.57 2.81
CA ALA A 83 -6.48 9.94 2.74
C ALA A 83 -5.62 8.82 2.15
N ILE A 84 -5.81 7.58 2.60
CA ILE A 84 -5.11 6.40 2.04
C ILE A 84 -5.42 6.27 0.54
N ASN A 85 -6.69 6.34 0.17
CA ASN A 85 -7.10 6.20 -1.23
C ASN A 85 -6.53 7.32 -2.12
N GLU A 86 -6.55 8.57 -1.65
CA GLU A 86 -6.00 9.72 -2.36
C GLU A 86 -4.48 9.63 -2.51
N SER A 87 -3.76 9.21 -1.46
CA SER A 87 -2.32 8.94 -1.53
C SER A 87 -1.98 7.91 -2.62
N TYR A 88 -2.76 6.84 -2.74
CA TYR A 88 -2.54 5.84 -3.80
C TYR A 88 -2.93 6.32 -5.20
N VAL A 89 -3.90 7.23 -5.32
CA VAL A 89 -4.20 7.88 -6.60
C VAL A 89 -3.02 8.75 -7.05
N ILE A 90 -2.38 9.47 -6.12
CA ILE A 90 -1.15 10.23 -6.38
C ILE A 90 -0.03 9.28 -6.82
N ASN A 91 0.21 8.20 -6.07
CA ASN A 91 1.20 7.17 -6.42
C ASN A 91 0.99 6.65 -7.85
N LEU A 92 -0.23 6.23 -8.21
CA LEU A 92 -0.53 5.72 -9.54
C LEU A 92 -0.27 6.77 -10.64
N TYR A 93 -0.66 8.02 -10.41
CA TYR A 93 -0.41 9.09 -11.37
C TYR A 93 1.08 9.20 -11.71
N TYR A 94 1.95 9.16 -10.69
CA TYR A 94 3.39 9.25 -10.88
C TYR A 94 4.01 7.99 -11.50
N ASN A 95 3.52 6.80 -11.17
CA ASN A 95 3.90 5.56 -11.86
C ASN A 95 3.57 5.62 -13.36
N VAL A 96 2.38 6.12 -13.72
CA VAL A 96 1.99 6.31 -15.12
C VAL A 96 2.87 7.34 -15.82
N LYS A 97 3.27 8.41 -15.12
CA LYS A 97 4.21 9.40 -15.68
C LYS A 97 5.58 8.80 -15.94
N TYR A 98 6.11 7.99 -15.03
CA TYR A 98 7.34 7.25 -15.25
C TYR A 98 7.23 6.32 -16.45
N GLU A 99 6.19 5.49 -16.53
CA GLU A 99 6.04 4.52 -17.63
C GLU A 99 6.00 5.19 -19.01
N ASN A 100 5.37 6.37 -19.09
CA ASN A 100 5.25 7.14 -20.33
C ASN A 100 6.53 7.91 -20.73
N THR A 101 7.33 8.34 -19.75
CA THR A 101 8.46 9.25 -20.00
C THR A 101 9.83 8.62 -19.77
N ARG A 102 9.86 7.49 -19.05
CA ARG A 102 11.06 6.86 -18.49
C ARG A 102 11.90 7.81 -17.62
N ASN A 103 11.29 8.86 -17.08
CA ASN A 103 11.94 9.77 -16.16
C ASN A 103 11.83 9.26 -14.72
N ILE A 104 12.95 8.73 -14.20
CA ILE A 104 13.06 8.11 -12.87
C ILE A 104 12.65 9.04 -11.72
N THR A 105 12.71 10.36 -11.91
CA THR A 105 12.26 11.34 -10.90
C THR A 105 10.81 11.08 -10.46
N TYR A 106 9.96 10.59 -11.37
CA TYR A 106 8.57 10.29 -11.05
C TYR A 106 8.38 9.07 -10.14
N GLU A 107 9.24 8.04 -10.24
CA GLU A 107 9.24 6.92 -9.27
C GLU A 107 9.95 7.28 -7.97
N LEU A 108 10.89 8.25 -8.03
CA LEU A 108 11.69 8.60 -6.86
C LEU A 108 10.93 9.50 -5.89
N LEU A 109 10.26 10.55 -6.37
CA LEU A 109 9.85 11.69 -5.52
C LEU A 109 8.37 11.68 -5.12
N TYR A 110 7.58 10.70 -5.59
CA TYR A 110 6.15 10.69 -5.26
C TYR A 110 5.84 10.52 -3.76
N PRO A 111 6.67 9.84 -2.92
CA PRO A 111 6.41 9.82 -1.47
C PRO A 111 6.40 11.24 -0.87
N GLY A 112 7.36 12.09 -1.23
CA GLY A 112 7.36 13.51 -0.85
C GLY A 112 6.10 14.26 -1.29
N LEU A 113 5.61 13.98 -2.49
CA LEU A 113 4.39 14.60 -3.03
C LEU A 113 3.12 14.15 -2.28
N ILE A 114 3.07 12.88 -1.87
CA ILE A 114 1.99 12.38 -1.01
C ILE A 114 2.06 13.06 0.36
N HIS A 115 3.25 13.14 0.95
CA HIS A 115 3.44 13.79 2.23
C HIS A 115 2.98 15.25 2.20
N GLU A 116 3.43 16.04 1.21
CA GLU A 116 3.02 17.43 1.05
C GLU A 116 1.51 17.58 0.86
N TYR A 117 0.90 16.68 0.07
CA TYR A 117 -0.55 16.66 -0.09
C TYR A 117 -1.27 16.45 1.25
N LEU A 118 -0.84 15.46 2.03
CA LEU A 118 -1.43 15.14 3.34
C LEU A 118 -1.19 16.26 4.35
N ALA A 119 0.02 16.82 4.41
CA ALA A 119 0.37 17.92 5.31
C ALA A 119 -0.43 19.18 5.01
N ASN A 120 -0.69 19.48 3.73
CA ASN A 120 -1.54 20.62 3.34
C ASN A 120 -3.01 20.39 3.71
N LYS A 121 -3.51 19.17 3.54
CA LYS A 121 -4.92 18.83 3.81
C LYS A 121 -5.21 18.64 5.30
N TYR A 122 -4.25 18.10 6.05
CA TYR A 122 -4.34 17.80 7.48
C TYR A 122 -3.11 18.34 8.24
N PRO A 123 -2.94 19.67 8.37
CA PRO A 123 -1.72 20.27 8.92
C PRO A 123 -1.39 19.84 10.35
N SER A 124 -2.40 19.52 11.16
CA SER A 124 -2.20 19.02 12.53
C SER A 124 -1.59 17.62 12.59
N CYS A 125 -1.56 16.91 11.47
CA CYS A 125 -1.01 15.56 11.34
C CYS A 125 0.34 15.51 10.64
N ASP A 126 0.84 16.65 10.12
CA ASP A 126 2.16 16.72 9.55
C ASP A 126 3.20 16.25 10.57
N SER A 127 3.86 15.14 10.26
CA SER A 127 4.82 14.51 11.14
C SER A 127 5.95 13.92 10.34
N MET A 128 7.15 14.48 10.51
CA MET A 128 8.35 14.03 9.82
C MET A 128 9.35 13.46 10.82
N PRO A 129 9.34 12.13 11.08
CA PRO A 129 10.26 11.52 12.05
C PRO A 129 11.73 11.69 11.63
N SER A 130 12.63 11.66 12.62
CA SER A 130 14.07 11.57 12.37
C SER A 130 14.42 10.26 11.66
N LEU A 131 15.57 10.20 10.99
CA LEU A 131 16.01 8.98 10.29
C LEU A 131 16.05 7.76 11.21
N ASN A 132 16.65 7.91 12.40
CA ASN A 132 16.74 6.83 13.39
C ASN A 132 15.36 6.38 13.88
N LYS A 133 14.43 7.32 14.07
CA LYS A 133 13.05 6.99 14.47
C LYS A 133 12.31 6.25 13.35
N SER A 134 12.50 6.68 12.11
CA SER A 134 11.92 6.05 10.91
C SER A 134 12.38 4.60 10.76
N LEU A 135 13.70 4.36 10.89
CA LEU A 135 14.27 3.02 10.90
C LEU A 135 13.72 2.14 12.03
N SER A 136 13.60 2.69 13.24
CA SER A 136 13.04 1.95 14.38
C SER A 136 11.59 1.53 14.13
N ILE A 137 10.78 2.42 13.54
CA ILE A 137 9.38 2.13 13.20
C ILE A 137 9.31 1.03 12.14
N VAL A 138 10.08 1.17 11.06
CA VAL A 138 10.06 0.22 9.94
C VAL A 138 10.58 -1.15 10.34
N SER A 139 11.72 -1.23 11.03
CA SER A 139 12.25 -2.51 11.54
C SER A 139 11.26 -3.20 12.48
N GLY A 140 10.58 -2.43 13.32
CA GLY A 140 9.54 -2.95 14.20
C GLY A 140 8.32 -3.48 13.44
N ALA A 141 7.90 -2.79 12.37
CA ALA A 141 6.79 -3.22 11.52
C ALA A 141 7.14 -4.49 10.74
N LEU A 142 8.33 -4.56 10.14
CA LEU A 142 8.80 -5.74 9.42
C LEU A 142 8.93 -6.97 10.33
N SER A 143 9.44 -6.80 11.55
CA SER A 143 9.44 -7.87 12.56
C SER A 143 8.03 -8.38 12.84
N TYR A 144 7.05 -7.47 12.95
CA TYR A 144 5.67 -7.82 13.22
C TYR A 144 4.98 -8.50 12.02
N ILE A 145 5.33 -8.12 10.79
CA ILE A 145 4.89 -8.82 9.58
C ILE A 145 5.46 -10.23 9.51
N ASN A 146 6.74 -10.43 9.82
CA ASN A 146 7.34 -11.76 9.85
C ASN A 146 6.68 -12.66 10.90
N GLU A 147 6.36 -12.11 12.07
CA GLU A 147 5.59 -12.83 13.10
C GLU A 147 4.18 -13.20 12.59
N THR A 148 3.50 -12.25 11.95
CA THR A 148 2.18 -12.47 11.34
C THR A 148 2.24 -13.56 10.28
N ALA A 149 3.21 -13.49 9.37
CA ALA A 149 3.41 -14.48 8.31
C ALA A 149 3.65 -15.87 8.89
N SER A 150 4.54 -15.99 9.87
CA SER A 150 4.83 -17.24 10.56
C SER A 150 3.58 -17.83 11.23
N MET A 151 2.85 -17.02 12.00
CA MET A 151 1.64 -17.45 12.71
C MET A 151 0.54 -17.89 11.74
N MET A 152 0.38 -17.17 10.64
CA MET A 152 -0.64 -17.45 9.64
C MET A 152 -0.21 -18.50 8.60
N GLY A 153 1.01 -19.03 8.71
CA GLY A 153 1.54 -20.04 7.79
C GLY A 153 1.74 -19.53 6.37
N ILE A 154 2.03 -18.24 6.20
CA ILE A 154 2.30 -17.61 4.91
C ILE A 154 3.76 -17.88 4.53
N PRO A 155 4.02 -18.58 3.40
CA PRO A 155 5.37 -18.82 2.91
C PRO A 155 6.14 -17.51 2.68
N SER A 156 7.44 -17.50 2.99
CA SER A 156 8.27 -16.30 2.82
C SER A 156 8.35 -15.81 1.37
N ASN A 157 8.32 -16.72 0.39
CA ASN A 157 8.28 -16.40 -1.04
C ASN A 157 6.93 -15.83 -1.52
N GLN A 158 5.94 -15.75 -0.62
CA GLN A 158 4.62 -15.18 -0.86
C GLN A 158 4.39 -13.88 -0.08
N LEU A 159 5.40 -13.42 0.67
CA LEU A 159 5.37 -12.12 1.34
C LEU A 159 5.71 -11.01 0.35
N GLY A 160 4.69 -10.23 0.00
CA GLY A 160 4.79 -9.05 -0.83
C GLY A 160 3.49 -8.25 -0.73
N THR A 161 3.46 -7.05 -1.31
CA THR A 161 2.28 -6.18 -1.29
C THR A 161 1.69 -5.99 -2.69
N PRO A 162 0.35 -5.92 -2.85
CA PRO A 162 -0.66 -6.07 -1.80
C PRO A 162 -0.86 -7.54 -1.39
N LEU A 163 -1.06 -7.78 -0.10
CA LEU A 163 -1.38 -9.09 0.48
C LEU A 163 -2.53 -8.93 1.45
N PHE A 164 -3.54 -9.79 1.31
CA PHE A 164 -4.74 -9.74 2.12
C PHE A 164 -4.87 -10.98 2.97
N LEU A 165 -5.29 -10.81 4.22
CA LEU A 165 -5.77 -11.87 5.09
C LEU A 165 -7.27 -11.69 5.29
N ILE A 166 -8.04 -12.75 5.10
CA ILE A 166 -9.48 -12.72 5.27
C ILE A 166 -9.81 -13.73 6.36
N PHE A 167 -10.44 -13.26 7.43
CA PHE A 167 -10.90 -14.15 8.50
C PHE A 167 -12.32 -13.85 8.93
N ASN A 168 -13.05 -14.90 9.28
CA ASN A 168 -14.40 -14.79 9.81
C ASN A 168 -14.41 -15.24 11.28
N ASN A 169 -14.65 -14.30 12.18
CA ASN A 169 -14.59 -14.51 13.63
C ASN A 169 -15.68 -15.47 14.14
N ALA A 170 -16.81 -15.60 13.43
CA ALA A 170 -17.90 -16.49 13.82
C ALA A 170 -17.62 -17.96 13.47
N THR A 171 -17.01 -18.21 12.30
CA THR A 171 -16.74 -19.57 11.80
C THR A 171 -15.31 -20.04 12.04
N GLY A 172 -14.40 -19.12 12.37
CA GLY A 172 -12.97 -19.37 12.46
C GLY A 172 -12.31 -19.69 11.12
N LYS A 173 -13.00 -19.45 9.99
CA LYS A 173 -12.42 -19.65 8.66
C LYS A 173 -11.41 -18.55 8.36
N PHE A 174 -10.33 -18.93 7.70
CA PHE A 174 -9.23 -18.06 7.30
C PHE A 174 -8.79 -18.37 5.86
N ALA A 175 -8.33 -17.32 5.18
CA ALA A 175 -7.66 -17.38 3.88
C ALA A 175 -6.68 -16.22 3.75
N TYR A 176 -5.70 -16.34 2.85
CA TYR A 176 -4.90 -15.22 2.38
C TYR A 176 -4.94 -15.12 0.85
N VAL A 177 -4.75 -13.91 0.33
CA VAL A 177 -4.81 -13.60 -1.11
C VAL A 177 -3.62 -12.71 -1.46
N ILE A 178 -2.86 -13.12 -2.48
CA ILE A 178 -1.67 -12.40 -2.94
C ILE A 178 -1.99 -11.60 -4.19
N GLY A 179 -1.50 -10.38 -4.25
CA GLY A 179 -1.48 -9.55 -5.46
C GLY A 179 -2.74 -8.73 -5.67
N ALA A 180 -2.61 -7.71 -6.52
CA ALA A 180 -3.70 -6.86 -6.99
C ALA A 180 -4.54 -7.63 -8.02
N THR A 181 -5.14 -8.75 -7.63
CA THR A 181 -5.98 -9.52 -8.56
C THR A 181 -7.39 -8.95 -8.60
N PRO A 182 -8.03 -8.91 -9.79
CA PRO A 182 -9.39 -8.40 -9.94
C PRO A 182 -10.46 -9.08 -9.07
N ASN A 183 -10.10 -10.24 -8.51
CA ASN A 183 -10.98 -11.14 -7.78
C ASN A 183 -10.85 -11.02 -6.25
N ALA A 184 -9.91 -10.24 -5.70
CA ALA A 184 -9.72 -10.14 -4.25
C ALA A 184 -10.95 -9.61 -3.49
N LEU A 185 -11.82 -8.86 -4.18
CA LEU A 185 -13.03 -8.26 -3.60
C LEU A 185 -14.36 -8.80 -4.15
N ASN A 186 -14.36 -9.43 -5.33
CA ASN A 186 -15.53 -10.12 -5.89
C ASN A 186 -15.58 -11.60 -5.47
N ALA A 187 -14.48 -12.18 -5.01
CA ALA A 187 -14.47 -13.52 -4.45
C ALA A 187 -15.06 -13.49 -3.03
N THR A 188 -16.37 -13.69 -2.95
CA THR A 188 -16.82 -14.75 -2.06
C THR A 188 -16.00 -16.00 -2.38
N LEU A 189 -14.94 -16.24 -1.62
CA LEU A 189 -14.29 -17.55 -1.38
C LEU A 189 -13.47 -18.25 -2.48
N GLU A 190 -13.22 -17.72 -3.68
CA GLU A 190 -12.52 -18.49 -4.75
C GLU A 190 -11.35 -17.79 -5.49
N VAL A 191 -10.47 -17.07 -4.79
CA VAL A 191 -9.05 -17.02 -5.18
C VAL A 191 -8.23 -17.39 -3.96
N ILE A 192 -7.99 -18.69 -3.85
CA ILE A 192 -7.38 -19.33 -2.69
C ILE A 192 -5.96 -19.74 -3.10
N HIS A 193 -4.95 -19.00 -2.66
CA HIS A 193 -3.70 -19.65 -2.29
C HIS A 193 -3.76 -19.85 -0.76
N GLY A 194 -3.91 -21.11 -0.32
CA GLY A 194 -3.85 -21.48 1.10
C GLY A 194 -5.04 -21.12 2.00
N GLY A 195 -6.29 -21.34 1.58
CA GLY A 195 -7.50 -20.91 2.31
C GLY A 195 -8.69 -21.87 2.19
N GLY A 196 -9.40 -22.09 3.29
CA GLY A 196 -10.49 -23.07 3.42
C GLY A 196 -10.42 -23.91 4.70
N THR A 197 -9.29 -23.90 5.40
CA THR A 197 -9.11 -24.58 6.68
C THR A 197 -9.61 -23.71 7.83
N LYS A 198 -10.08 -24.36 8.89
CA LYS A 198 -10.38 -23.71 10.17
C LYS A 198 -9.05 -23.28 10.81
N ALA A 199 -8.91 -22.00 11.14
CA ALA A 199 -7.75 -21.51 11.87
C ALA A 199 -7.64 -22.22 13.23
N SER A 200 -6.42 -22.50 13.68
CA SER A 200 -6.19 -23.00 15.03
C SER A 200 -6.59 -21.97 16.09
N ASP A 201 -6.78 -22.39 17.34
CA ASP A 201 -7.08 -21.46 18.44
C ASP A 201 -5.97 -20.42 18.64
N SER A 202 -4.71 -20.80 18.42
CA SER A 202 -3.56 -19.88 18.44
C SER A 202 -3.64 -18.84 17.31
N GLN A 203 -3.99 -19.26 16.10
CA GLN A 203 -4.19 -18.36 14.96
C GLN A 203 -5.36 -17.41 15.19
N LEU A 204 -6.46 -17.89 15.76
CA LEU A 204 -7.61 -17.06 16.10
C LEU A 204 -7.29 -16.04 17.19
N ALA A 205 -6.56 -16.46 18.23
CA ALA A 205 -6.10 -15.57 19.29
C ALA A 205 -5.16 -14.48 18.72
N PHE A 206 -4.27 -14.86 17.81
CA PHE A 206 -3.38 -13.93 17.13
C PHE A 206 -4.14 -12.95 16.22
N LEU A 207 -5.04 -13.44 15.35
CA LEU A 207 -5.87 -12.59 14.49
C LEU A 207 -6.70 -11.57 15.28
N ARG A 208 -7.16 -11.94 16.49
CA ARG A 208 -7.84 -11.02 17.41
C ARG A 208 -6.90 -10.03 18.08
N SER A 209 -5.61 -10.34 18.23
CA SER A 209 -4.63 -9.42 18.82
C SER A 209 -4.16 -8.37 17.80
N ILE A 210 -4.13 -8.69 16.50
CA ILE A 210 -3.62 -7.76 15.48
C ILE A 210 -4.41 -6.45 15.42
N VAL A 211 -5.70 -6.46 15.73
CA VAL A 211 -6.57 -5.26 15.75
C VAL A 211 -6.15 -4.23 16.80
N LYS A 212 -5.33 -4.65 17.77
CA LYS A 212 -4.81 -3.80 18.85
C LYS A 212 -3.34 -3.43 18.63
N SER A 213 -2.76 -3.82 17.50
CA SER A 213 -1.37 -3.53 17.16
C SER A 213 -1.18 -2.04 16.91
N ARG A 214 -0.05 -1.49 17.38
CA ARG A 214 0.37 -0.12 17.04
C ARG A 214 0.69 0.08 15.56
N TYR A 215 0.80 -1.01 14.79
CA TYR A 215 1.01 -1.01 13.35
C TYR A 215 -0.29 -1.23 12.57
N SER A 216 -1.45 -1.18 13.26
CA SER A 216 -2.75 -1.45 12.66
C SER A 216 -3.65 -0.22 12.65
N LEU A 217 -4.46 -0.09 11.60
CA LEU A 217 -5.60 0.82 11.53
C LEU A 217 -6.85 -0.03 11.32
N PHE A 218 -7.79 -0.01 12.28
CA PHE A 218 -8.95 -0.90 12.28
C PHE A 218 -10.27 -0.15 12.08
N PHE A 219 -10.94 -0.41 10.96
CA PHE A 219 -12.20 0.20 10.55
C PHE A 219 -13.33 -0.81 10.79
N SER A 220 -13.93 -0.74 11.98
CA SER A 220 -15.03 -1.63 12.35
C SER A 220 -16.33 -1.24 11.64
N LYS A 221 -17.02 -2.25 11.10
CA LYS A 221 -18.41 -2.15 10.61
C LYS A 221 -19.35 -3.12 11.34
N GLY A 222 -18.89 -3.70 12.44
CA GLY A 222 -19.64 -4.73 13.18
C GLY A 222 -19.83 -6.03 12.40
N SER A 223 -19.01 -6.28 11.38
CA SER A 223 -19.08 -7.52 10.58
C SER A 223 -18.38 -8.67 11.30
N ASN A 224 -18.82 -9.90 11.04
CA ASN A 224 -18.09 -11.10 11.47
C ASN A 224 -16.85 -11.37 10.62
N THR A 225 -16.74 -10.74 9.45
CA THR A 225 -15.60 -10.87 8.54
C THR A 225 -14.71 -9.65 8.65
N THR A 226 -13.41 -9.89 8.81
CA THR A 226 -12.37 -8.87 8.77
C THR A 226 -11.44 -9.15 7.59
N VAL A 227 -11.21 -8.14 6.77
CA VAL A 227 -10.19 -8.13 5.73
C VAL A 227 -9.02 -7.31 6.25
N VAL A 228 -7.88 -7.97 6.38
CA VAL A 228 -6.60 -7.36 6.72
C VAL A 228 -5.85 -7.13 5.42
N GLU A 229 -5.44 -5.91 5.14
CA GLU A 229 -4.49 -5.63 4.07
C GLU A 229 -3.13 -5.33 4.70
N MET A 230 -2.13 -6.13 4.35
CA MET A 230 -0.74 -5.80 4.61
C MET A 230 -0.31 -4.74 3.61
N LEU A 231 -0.21 -3.52 4.09
CA LEU A 231 -0.24 -2.31 3.29
C LEU A 231 1.11 -1.59 3.32
N ASP A 232 1.61 -1.27 2.14
CA ASP A 232 2.85 -0.53 1.94
C ASP A 232 2.55 0.84 1.33
N PRO A 233 2.82 1.95 2.03
CA PRO A 233 2.43 3.29 1.56
C PRO A 233 3.00 3.67 0.19
N VAL A 234 4.13 3.09 -0.19
CA VAL A 234 4.83 3.42 -1.43
C VAL A 234 4.85 2.23 -2.40
N CYS A 235 3.93 1.26 -2.24
CA CYS A 235 3.86 0.15 -3.19
C CYS A 235 3.13 0.56 -4.49
N PRO A 236 3.78 0.44 -5.67
CA PRO A 236 3.14 0.77 -6.94
C PRO A 236 2.02 -0.22 -7.30
N PHE A 237 2.12 -1.49 -6.88
CA PHE A 237 1.06 -2.48 -7.10
C PHE A 237 -0.16 -2.23 -6.19
N CYS A 238 0.05 -1.74 -4.96
CA CYS A 238 -1.04 -1.26 -4.11
C CYS A 238 -1.77 -0.08 -4.78
N ALA A 239 -1.04 0.83 -5.43
CA ALA A 239 -1.66 1.95 -6.14
C ALA A 239 -2.64 1.49 -7.25
N VAL A 240 -2.29 0.44 -7.99
CA VAL A 240 -3.19 -0.17 -8.99
C VAL A 240 -4.43 -0.76 -8.33
N PHE A 241 -4.28 -1.47 -7.20
CA PHE A 241 -5.40 -2.02 -6.44
C PHE A 241 -6.34 -0.90 -5.96
N TYR A 242 -5.82 0.15 -5.34
CA TYR A 242 -6.63 1.26 -4.83
C TYR A 242 -7.33 2.07 -5.93
N TYR A 243 -6.72 2.22 -7.10
CA TYR A 243 -7.40 2.84 -8.24
C TYR A 243 -8.63 2.04 -8.69
N GLN A 244 -8.54 0.70 -8.70
CA GLN A 244 -9.65 -0.16 -9.12
C GLN A 244 -10.71 -0.35 -8.03
N TYR A 245 -10.28 -0.40 -6.76
CA TYR A 245 -11.08 -0.90 -5.65
C TYR A 245 -11.16 0.01 -4.43
N GLY A 246 -10.23 0.95 -4.25
CA GLY A 246 -10.12 1.80 -3.07
C GLY A 246 -11.39 2.59 -2.78
N GLY A 247 -12.01 3.16 -3.83
CA GLY A 247 -13.31 3.84 -3.72
C GLY A 247 -14.48 2.94 -3.28
N LYS A 248 -14.33 1.61 -3.38
CA LYS A 248 -15.35 0.63 -2.94
C LYS A 248 -15.06 0.09 -1.53
N MET A 249 -13.84 0.16 -1.02
CA MET A 249 -13.46 -0.41 0.29
C MET A 249 -14.33 0.14 1.42
N GLY A 250 -14.58 1.45 1.42
CA GLY A 250 -15.47 2.12 2.37
C GLY A 250 -16.92 1.62 2.35
N SER A 251 -17.37 0.92 1.30
CA SER A 251 -18.74 0.39 1.17
C SER A 251 -18.88 -1.11 1.49
N LEU A 252 -17.77 -1.85 1.60
CA LEU A 252 -17.82 -3.30 1.82
C LEU A 252 -18.44 -3.64 3.18
N PRO A 253 -19.28 -4.68 3.31
CA PRO A 253 -19.86 -5.11 4.59
C PRO A 253 -18.89 -5.95 5.45
N VAL A 254 -17.64 -5.52 5.55
CA VAL A 254 -16.55 -6.18 6.30
C VAL A 254 -15.85 -5.18 7.20
N ASN A 255 -15.25 -5.63 8.29
CA ASN A 255 -14.27 -4.80 8.98
C ASN A 255 -13.01 -4.74 8.11
N LEU A 256 -12.38 -3.57 8.01
CA LEU A 256 -11.09 -3.42 7.34
C LEU A 256 -10.01 -3.24 8.38
N LEU A 257 -8.85 -3.84 8.16
CA LEU A 257 -7.66 -3.62 8.96
C LEU A 257 -6.48 -3.36 8.02
N PHE A 258 -5.82 -2.23 8.13
CA PHE A 258 -4.53 -2.01 7.46
C PHE A 258 -3.42 -2.36 8.43
N LEU A 259 -2.49 -3.21 7.99
CA LEU A 259 -1.31 -3.60 8.74
C LEU A 259 -0.07 -3.06 8.03
N TYR A 260 0.72 -2.23 8.70
CA TYR A 260 1.88 -1.58 8.09
C TYR A 260 2.94 -2.58 7.62
N PHE A 261 3.14 -2.67 6.31
CA PHE A 261 4.13 -3.54 5.66
C PHE A 261 5.06 -2.73 4.74
N PRO A 262 6.03 -1.98 5.30
CA PRO A 262 6.88 -1.02 4.57
C PRO A 262 8.03 -1.66 3.76
N THR A 263 7.72 -2.55 2.82
CA THR A 263 8.73 -3.21 1.97
C THR A 263 9.42 -2.25 1.01
N HIS A 264 8.65 -1.54 0.18
CA HIS A 264 9.14 -0.59 -0.81
C HIS A 264 9.65 0.68 -0.14
N VAL A 265 9.13 1.05 1.04
CA VAL A 265 9.72 2.13 1.85
C VAL A 265 11.18 1.79 2.17
N MET A 266 11.51 0.55 2.53
CA MET A 266 12.89 0.14 2.81
C MET A 266 13.80 0.18 1.58
N ASP A 267 13.27 0.03 0.37
CA ASP A 267 14.08 0.08 -0.85
C ASP A 267 14.74 1.46 -1.02
N TYR A 268 14.08 2.54 -0.60
CA TYR A 268 14.69 3.88 -0.55
C TYR A 268 15.88 3.92 0.40
N TYR A 269 15.76 3.33 1.59
CA TYR A 269 16.86 3.29 2.55
C TYR A 269 18.05 2.47 2.03
N TYR A 270 17.79 1.29 1.47
CA TYR A 270 18.84 0.45 0.91
C TYR A 270 19.49 1.08 -0.32
N GLY A 271 18.70 1.71 -1.19
CA GLY A 271 19.20 2.50 -2.31
C GLY A 271 20.12 3.62 -1.83
N ALA A 272 19.75 4.33 -0.75
CA ALA A 272 20.60 5.37 -0.18
C ALA A 272 21.96 4.82 0.27
N LEU A 273 22.00 3.64 0.89
CA LEU A 273 23.24 3.00 1.32
C LEU A 273 24.12 2.57 0.14
N GLN A 274 23.52 2.13 -0.97
CA GLN A 274 24.24 1.72 -2.18
C GLN A 274 24.76 2.90 -3.00
N SER A 275 24.17 4.09 -2.81
CA SER A 275 24.56 5.33 -3.51
C SER A 275 25.68 6.14 -2.82
N ARG A 276 26.28 5.60 -1.75
CA ARG A 276 27.38 6.22 -1.00
C ARG A 276 28.75 5.89 -1.55
#